data_AF-A0A916EG18-F1
#
_entry.id   AF-A0A916EG18-F1
#
_cell.length_a   1.000
_cell.length_b   1.000
_cell.length_c   1.000
_cell.angle_alpha   90.00
_cell.angle_beta   90.00
_cell.angle_gamma   90.00
#
_symmetry.space_group_name_H-M   'P 1'
#
loop_
_entity.id
_entity.type
_entity.pdbx_description
1 polymer ?
#
loop_
_entity_poly.entity_id
_entity_poly.type
_entity_poly.pdbx_seq_one_letter_code
_entity_poly.pdbx_strand_id
1 'polypeptide(L)'
;MSTYTEFASIVNSTDSTSEEVIYEASRIQPNVVSDETVSKIIRALKDTIVIALVSGFSKTSYLVQDHVKYIKRIQTANSPVSYVKFMARKLFPDNAAYTAKIAKIRESYKNKQALLDKLEALFELYYNATKDSSTGPPKRAITKNEAEITLTELLA
;
A
#
# COMPACT_ATOMS: atom_id res chain seq x y z
N MET A 1 -44.33 13.24 -73.65
CA MET A 1 -45.24 13.45 -72.49
C MET A 1 -44.38 13.71 -71.27
N SER A 2 -44.78 14.70 -70.46
CA SER A 2 -44.07 15.25 -69.30
C SER A 2 -44.32 14.45 -68.02
N THR A 3 -43.32 14.37 -67.12
CA THR A 3 -43.36 14.54 -65.63
C THR A 3 -42.02 14.03 -65.04
N TYR A 4 -41.11 14.91 -64.55
CA TYR A 4 -40.94 15.42 -63.18
C TYR A 4 -40.58 14.33 -62.14
N THR A 5 -39.31 14.23 -61.71
CA THR A 5 -38.74 14.66 -60.39
C THR A 5 -38.70 13.47 -59.41
N GLU A 6 -37.63 13.11 -58.68
CA GLU A 6 -36.84 13.90 -57.72
C GLU A 6 -35.50 13.20 -57.34
N PHE A 7 -34.60 13.98 -56.73
CA PHE A 7 -33.22 13.69 -56.36
C PHE A 7 -33.03 13.08 -54.95
N ALA A 8 -31.80 12.62 -54.71
CA ALA A 8 -31.10 12.31 -53.45
C ALA A 8 -31.34 10.91 -52.86
N SER A 9 -30.31 10.10 -52.60
CA SER A 9 -29.16 10.41 -51.75
C SER A 9 -27.90 9.63 -52.13
N ILE A 10 -26.78 10.33 -52.08
CA ILE A 10 -25.42 9.89 -52.39
C ILE A 10 -24.80 9.27 -51.13
N VAL A 11 -24.33 8.03 -51.26
CA VAL A 11 -22.97 7.51 -50.94
C VAL A 11 -22.42 7.93 -49.55
N ASN A 12 -22.10 7.01 -48.63
CA ASN A 12 -20.84 6.27 -48.70
C ASN A 12 -20.85 5.05 -47.78
N SER A 13 -20.67 3.87 -48.39
CA SER A 13 -20.34 2.61 -47.73
C SER A 13 -18.84 2.39 -47.89
N THR A 14 -18.07 2.60 -46.82
CA THR A 14 -16.68 2.14 -46.65
C THR A 14 -16.52 1.97 -45.14
N ASP A 15 -16.55 0.74 -44.63
CA ASP A 15 -15.41 -0.17 -44.49
C ASP A 15 -14.46 0.23 -43.35
N SER A 16 -13.98 -0.81 -42.67
CA SER A 16 -12.86 -0.84 -41.75
C SER A 16 -13.11 -0.53 -40.26
N THR A 17 -13.08 -1.63 -39.52
CA THR A 17 -12.30 -1.79 -38.28
C THR A 17 -12.71 -0.89 -37.12
N SER A 18 -13.68 -1.38 -36.36
CA SER A 18 -13.83 -1.01 -34.95
C SER A 18 -12.60 -1.53 -34.19
N GLU A 19 -11.51 -0.77 -34.22
CA GLU A 19 -10.52 -0.84 -33.16
C GLU A 19 -11.24 -0.50 -31.87
N GLU A 20 -11.64 -1.53 -31.13
CA GLU A 20 -12.07 -1.40 -29.75
C GLU A 20 -10.82 -1.03 -28.96
N VAL A 21 -10.57 0.28 -28.93
CA VAL A 21 -9.48 0.90 -28.21
C VAL A 21 -9.71 0.56 -26.74
N ILE A 22 -8.95 -0.43 -26.24
CA ILE A 22 -8.95 -0.86 -24.84
C ILE A 22 -8.27 0.23 -24.00
N TYR A 23 -8.88 1.41 -23.93
CA TYR A 23 -8.60 2.45 -22.94
C TYR A 23 -9.52 2.24 -21.75
N GLU A 24 -9.54 1.01 -21.22
CA GLU A 24 -10.09 0.81 -19.90
C GLU A 24 -9.00 1.15 -18.89
N ALA A 25 -9.00 2.44 -18.58
CA ALA A 25 -8.51 3.04 -17.35
C ALA A 25 -7.80 2.05 -16.43
N SER A 26 -6.47 2.17 -16.39
CA SER A 26 -5.68 1.83 -15.21
C SER A 26 -6.23 2.69 -14.06
N ARG A 27 -7.38 2.28 -13.51
CA ARG A 27 -7.91 2.75 -12.25
C ARG A 27 -6.81 2.38 -11.28
N ILE A 28 -6.03 3.38 -10.89
CA ILE A 28 -5.19 3.36 -9.70
C ILE A 28 -6.13 2.92 -8.60
N GLN A 29 -6.17 1.61 -8.34
CA GLN A 29 -6.84 1.10 -7.16
C GLN A 29 -6.17 1.84 -6.00
N PRO A 30 -6.93 2.39 -5.04
CA PRO A 30 -6.33 2.91 -3.82
C PRO A 30 -5.41 1.81 -3.33
N ASN A 31 -4.10 2.11 -3.29
CA ASN A 31 -3.05 1.14 -3.01
C ASN A 31 -3.54 0.28 -1.84
N VAL A 32 -3.82 -1.00 -2.07
CA VAL A 32 -4.28 -1.92 -1.03
C VAL A 32 -3.05 -2.74 -0.68
N VAL A 33 -2.60 -2.73 0.59
CA VAL A 33 -1.57 -3.68 1.03
C VAL A 33 -1.99 -5.07 0.57
N SER A 34 -1.26 -5.58 -0.40
CA SER A 34 -1.47 -6.86 -1.06
C SER A 34 -0.44 -7.87 -0.57
N ASP A 35 -0.59 -9.13 -0.95
CA ASP A 35 0.43 -10.15 -0.72
C ASP A 35 1.77 -9.81 -1.39
N GLU A 36 1.73 -9.01 -2.47
CA GLU A 36 2.93 -8.45 -3.09
C GLU A 36 3.63 -7.46 -2.15
N THR A 37 2.89 -6.55 -1.51
CA THR A 37 3.45 -5.61 -0.52
C THR A 37 4.04 -6.36 0.68
N VAL A 38 3.36 -7.41 1.16
CA VAL A 38 3.89 -8.28 2.22
C VAL A 38 5.22 -8.92 1.79
N SER A 39 5.28 -9.45 0.56
CA SER A 39 6.48 -10.07 0.01
C SER A 39 7.63 -9.08 -0.13
N LYS A 40 7.35 -7.85 -0.60
CA LYS A 40 8.32 -6.75 -0.68
C LYS A 40 8.89 -6.40 0.70
N ILE A 41 8.04 -6.31 1.73
CA ILE A 41 8.47 -6.03 3.10
C ILE A 41 9.32 -7.16 3.66
N ILE A 42 8.93 -8.44 3.48
CA ILE A 42 9.74 -9.58 3.93
C ILE A 42 11.12 -9.55 3.24
N ARG A 43 11.17 -9.27 1.94
CA ARG A 43 12.43 -9.14 1.20
C ARG A 43 13.29 -8.00 1.75
N ALA A 44 12.71 -6.82 1.95
CA ALA A 44 13.41 -5.67 2.51
C ALA A 44 13.96 -5.97 3.92
N LEU A 45 13.19 -6.63 4.79
CA LEU A 45 13.65 -7.08 6.12
C LEU A 45 14.86 -8.01 6.01
N LYS A 46 14.83 -8.98 5.09
CA LYS A 46 15.95 -9.91 4.85
C LYS A 46 17.18 -9.17 4.35
N ASP A 47 17.04 -8.28 3.38
CA ASP A 47 18.12 -7.46 2.84
C ASP A 47 18.76 -6.59 3.94
N THR A 48 17.96 -5.94 4.80
CA THR A 48 18.46 -5.15 5.94
C THR A 48 19.28 -6.03 6.89
N ILE A 49 18.82 -7.24 7.20
CA ILE A 49 19.57 -8.17 8.06
C ILE A 49 20.91 -8.55 7.42
N VAL A 50 20.91 -8.92 6.14
CA VAL A 50 22.14 -9.30 5.41
C VAL A 50 23.14 -8.14 5.43
N ILE A 51 22.70 -6.93 5.10
CA ILE A 51 23.57 -5.75 5.08
C ILE A 51 24.05 -5.37 6.49
N ALA A 52 23.22 -5.51 7.52
CA ALA A 52 23.64 -5.30 8.90
C ALA A 52 24.75 -6.28 9.30
N LEU A 53 24.61 -7.57 9.00
CA LEU A 53 25.63 -8.58 9.29
C LEU A 53 26.94 -8.28 8.55
N VAL A 54 26.87 -7.94 7.25
CA VAL A 54 28.05 -7.51 6.45
C VAL A 54 28.70 -6.25 7.05
N SER A 55 27.90 -5.35 7.63
CA SER A 55 28.37 -4.12 8.27
C SER A 55 28.92 -4.31 9.69
N GLY A 56 29.10 -5.56 10.14
CA GLY A 56 29.71 -5.93 11.42
C GLY A 56 28.76 -6.02 12.60
N PHE A 57 27.44 -5.95 12.40
CA PHE A 57 26.48 -6.14 13.49
C PHE A 57 26.42 -7.61 13.90
N SER A 58 26.35 -7.89 15.21
CA SER A 58 26.23 -9.26 15.69
C SER A 58 24.83 -9.83 15.40
N LYS A 59 24.75 -11.16 15.30
CA LYS A 59 23.47 -11.90 15.20
C LYS A 59 22.53 -11.68 16.40
N THR A 60 23.07 -11.20 17.52
CA THR A 60 22.33 -10.90 18.75
C THR A 60 21.98 -9.43 18.89
N SER A 61 22.44 -8.57 17.99
CA SER A 61 22.08 -7.16 18.00
C SER A 61 20.57 -6.98 17.83
N TYR A 62 20.02 -5.97 18.49
CA TYR A 62 18.59 -5.65 18.37
C TYR A 62 18.16 -5.44 16.92
N LEU A 63 19.00 -4.77 16.12
CA LEU A 63 18.77 -4.59 14.69
C LEU A 63 18.51 -5.93 13.99
N VAL A 64 19.35 -6.94 14.20
CA VAL A 64 19.18 -8.25 13.56
C VAL A 64 18.01 -9.02 14.17
N GLN A 65 17.94 -9.12 15.50
CA GLN A 65 16.93 -9.95 16.17
C GLN A 65 15.51 -9.44 15.95
N ASP A 66 15.30 -8.13 16.01
CA ASP A 66 13.96 -7.54 15.82
C ASP A 66 13.46 -7.77 14.39
N HIS A 67 14.33 -7.60 13.39
CA HIS A 67 13.94 -7.81 11.99
C HIS A 67 13.65 -9.29 11.71
N VAL A 68 14.43 -10.23 12.27
CA VAL A 68 14.13 -11.67 12.20
C VAL A 68 12.79 -11.98 12.86
N LYS A 69 12.52 -11.39 14.02
CA LYS A 69 11.26 -11.57 14.75
C LYS A 69 10.07 -11.05 13.95
N TYR A 70 10.21 -9.93 13.26
CA TYR A 70 9.16 -9.42 12.38
C TYR A 70 8.90 -10.35 11.20
N ILE A 71 9.93 -10.86 10.53
CA ILE A 71 9.77 -11.84 9.44
C ILE A 71 8.96 -13.04 9.93
N LYS A 72 9.37 -13.64 11.07
CA LYS A 72 8.68 -14.80 11.64
C LYS A 72 7.21 -14.49 11.92
N ARG A 73 6.92 -13.34 12.54
CA ARG A 73 5.54 -12.94 12.87
C ARG A 73 4.68 -12.69 11.64
N ILE A 74 5.24 -12.12 10.57
CA ILE A 74 4.53 -11.96 9.29
C ILE A 74 4.20 -13.35 8.72
N GLN A 75 5.18 -14.25 8.68
CA GLN A 75 5.02 -15.59 8.09
C GLN A 75 4.06 -16.50 8.86
N THR A 76 3.97 -16.33 10.18
CA THR A 76 3.09 -17.15 11.04
C THR A 76 1.76 -16.47 11.37
N ALA A 77 1.49 -15.26 10.85
CA ALA A 77 0.22 -14.59 11.09
C ALA A 77 -0.91 -15.26 10.32
N ASN A 78 -2.08 -15.39 10.94
CA ASN A 78 -3.31 -15.83 10.26
C ASN A 78 -3.65 -14.96 9.04
N SER A 79 -3.28 -13.67 9.10
CA SER A 79 -3.35 -12.75 7.97
C SER A 79 -2.07 -11.90 7.94
N PRO A 80 -1.09 -12.23 7.10
CA PRO A 80 0.15 -11.46 6.94
C PRO A 80 -0.12 -10.00 6.54
N VAL A 81 -1.09 -9.79 5.64
CA VAL A 81 -1.54 -8.45 5.21
C VAL A 81 -2.03 -7.63 6.40
N SER A 82 -2.91 -8.19 7.24
CA SER A 82 -3.45 -7.48 8.41
C SER A 82 -2.36 -7.17 9.43
N TYR A 83 -1.42 -8.10 9.63
CA TYR A 83 -0.28 -7.89 10.52
C TYR A 83 0.62 -6.76 10.03
N VAL A 84 0.93 -6.71 8.72
CA VAL A 84 1.71 -5.62 8.12
C VAL A 84 0.99 -4.29 8.26
N LYS A 85 -0.31 -4.21 7.97
CA LYS A 85 -1.12 -2.98 8.16
C LYS A 85 -1.06 -2.49 9.61
N PHE A 86 -1.22 -3.40 10.57
CA PHE A 86 -1.12 -3.09 11.99
C PHE A 86 0.27 -2.56 12.37
N MET A 87 1.33 -3.23 11.94
CA MET A 87 2.70 -2.81 12.21
C MET A 87 3.03 -1.46 11.57
N ALA A 88 2.60 -1.24 10.33
CA ALA A 88 2.75 0.02 9.61
C ALA A 88 2.15 1.18 10.40
N ARG A 89 0.87 1.06 10.81
CA ARG A 89 0.18 2.08 11.62
C ARG A 89 0.82 2.28 13.00
N LYS A 90 1.30 1.21 13.62
CA LYS A 90 2.00 1.28 14.91
C LYS A 90 3.34 1.99 14.78
N LEU A 91 4.06 1.79 13.68
CA LEU A 91 5.38 2.37 13.45
C LEU A 91 5.28 3.84 13.00
N PHE A 92 4.28 4.14 12.16
CA PHE A 92 4.07 5.44 11.53
C PHE A 92 2.59 5.85 11.64
N PRO A 93 2.14 6.28 12.84
CA PRO A 93 0.76 6.72 13.04
C PRO A 93 0.43 7.99 12.23
N ASP A 94 1.44 8.82 11.95
CA ASP A 94 1.33 10.05 11.18
C ASP A 94 2.64 10.37 10.42
N ASN A 95 2.60 11.41 9.58
CA ASN A 95 3.72 11.85 8.76
C ASN A 95 4.88 12.41 9.60
N ALA A 96 4.61 12.97 10.78
CA ALA A 96 5.63 13.53 11.66
C ALA A 96 6.45 12.41 12.31
N ALA A 97 5.79 11.33 12.74
CA ALA A 97 6.42 10.12 13.27
C ALA A 97 7.33 9.46 12.21
N TYR A 98 6.88 9.40 10.95
CA TYR A 98 7.73 8.92 9.84
C TYR A 98 8.96 9.81 9.66
N THR A 99 8.77 11.12 9.53
CA THR A 99 9.87 12.09 9.33
C THR A 99 10.89 12.03 10.46
N ALA A 100 10.42 11.98 11.72
CA ALA A 100 11.28 11.87 12.89
C ALA A 100 12.08 10.55 12.90
N LYS A 101 11.46 9.43 12.48
CA LYS A 101 12.13 8.14 12.39
C LYS A 101 13.24 8.16 11.34
N ILE A 102 12.96 8.71 10.15
CA ILE A 102 13.94 8.85 9.06
C ILE A 102 15.13 9.71 9.51
N ALA A 103 14.87 10.87 10.10
CA ALA A 103 15.93 11.74 10.64
C ALA A 103 16.81 11.00 11.67
N LYS A 104 16.18 10.25 12.58
CA LYS A 104 16.91 9.49 13.61
C LYS A 104 17.79 8.39 13.01
N ILE A 105 17.32 7.64 12.02
CA ILE A 105 18.14 6.58 11.40
C ILE A 105 19.27 7.17 10.56
N ARG A 106 19.04 8.29 9.86
CA ARG A 106 20.08 9.01 9.12
C ARG A 106 21.23 9.40 10.03
N GLU A 107 20.93 9.97 11.19
CA GLU A 107 21.97 10.31 12.17
C GLU A 107 22.64 9.06 12.75
N SER A 108 21.85 8.05 13.14
CA SER A 108 22.36 6.83 13.79
C SER A 108 23.29 6.01 12.88
N TYR A 109 23.06 6.05 11.57
CA TYR A 109 23.76 5.24 10.57
C TYR A 109 24.48 6.08 9.50
N LYS A 110 24.80 7.34 9.78
CA LYS A 110 25.46 8.27 8.83
C LYS A 110 26.75 7.73 8.22
N ASN A 111 27.46 6.86 8.93
CA ASN A 111 28.71 6.24 8.48
C ASN A 111 28.50 4.83 7.87
N LYS A 112 27.26 4.41 7.63
CA LYS A 112 26.90 3.07 7.12
C LYS A 112 25.86 3.19 6.00
N GLN A 113 26.23 3.86 4.91
CA GLN A 113 25.32 4.22 3.82
C GLN A 113 24.50 3.03 3.30
N ALA A 114 25.14 1.90 3.00
CA ALA A 114 24.42 0.73 2.48
C ALA A 114 23.31 0.22 3.43
N LEU A 115 23.54 0.29 4.75
CA LEU A 115 22.53 -0.09 5.74
C LEU A 115 21.42 0.96 5.84
N LEU A 116 21.80 2.23 5.78
CA LEU A 116 20.86 3.35 5.78
C LEU A 116 19.89 3.24 4.59
N ASP A 117 20.40 3.00 3.38
CA ASP A 117 19.59 2.85 2.16
C ASP A 117 18.55 1.73 2.31
N LYS A 118 18.93 0.59 2.90
CA LYS A 118 18.00 -0.53 3.16
C LYS A 118 16.96 -0.19 4.21
N LEU A 119 17.33 0.54 5.27
CA LEU A 119 16.40 0.96 6.32
C LEU A 119 15.41 2.00 5.81
N GLU A 120 15.86 2.97 5.00
CA GLU A 120 14.98 3.98 4.39
C GLU A 120 13.97 3.32 3.45
N ALA A 121 14.42 2.44 2.55
CA ALA A 121 13.53 1.69 1.66
C ALA A 121 12.52 0.83 2.44
N LEU A 122 12.94 0.17 3.52
CA LEU A 122 12.05 -0.62 4.38
C LEU A 122 10.99 0.26 5.05
N PHE A 123 11.39 1.42 5.58
CA PHE A 123 10.47 2.32 6.27
C PHE A 123 9.51 3.01 5.32
N GLU A 124 9.94 3.34 4.11
CA GLU A 124 9.07 3.83 3.05
C GLU A 124 7.99 2.80 2.68
N LEU A 125 8.35 1.52 2.55
CA LEU A 125 7.37 0.45 2.29
C LEU A 125 6.30 0.38 3.38
N TYR A 126 6.70 0.42 4.66
CA TYR A 126 5.76 0.44 5.77
C TYR A 126 4.91 1.71 5.80
N TYR A 127 5.49 2.88 5.53
CA TYR A 127 4.75 4.14 5.53
C TYR A 127 3.74 4.20 4.38
N ASN A 128 4.09 3.72 3.19
CA ASN A 128 3.13 3.66 2.09
C ASN A 128 1.99 2.67 2.40
N ALA A 129 2.26 1.59 3.14
CA ALA A 129 1.22 0.68 3.62
C ALA A 129 0.23 1.30 4.63
N THR A 130 0.50 2.48 5.22
CA THR A 130 -0.48 3.19 6.08
C THR A 130 -1.45 4.05 5.27
N LYS A 131 -1.00 4.62 4.15
CA LYS A 131 -1.78 5.51 3.29
C LYS A 131 -2.98 4.81 2.65
N ASP A 132 -2.85 3.51 2.46
CA ASP A 132 -3.88 2.56 2.01
C ASP A 132 -5.13 2.52 2.92
N SER A 133 -5.05 3.09 4.12
CA SER A 133 -6.17 3.15 5.06
C SER A 133 -6.78 4.52 5.27
N SER A 134 -6.28 5.55 4.59
CA SER A 134 -6.76 6.92 4.74
C SER A 134 -8.00 7.26 3.89
N THR A 135 -8.47 6.35 3.02
CA THR A 135 -9.63 6.60 2.15
C THR A 135 -10.90 5.85 2.58
N GLY A 136 -10.86 5.14 3.71
CA GLY A 136 -12.09 4.73 4.38
C GLY A 136 -12.70 5.96 5.07
N PRO A 137 -14.03 6.19 4.99
CA PRO A 137 -14.64 7.24 5.79
C PRO A 137 -14.22 7.03 7.26
N PRO A 138 -13.90 8.11 8.00
CA PRO A 138 -13.65 7.99 9.43
C PRO A 138 -14.79 7.15 10.01
N LYS A 139 -14.49 6.13 10.80
CA LYS A 139 -15.51 5.57 11.68
C LYS A 139 -15.90 6.70 12.62
N ARG A 140 -16.89 7.50 12.20
CA ARG A 140 -17.49 8.54 13.01
C ARG A 140 -17.86 7.84 14.30
N ALA A 141 -17.36 8.38 15.42
CA ALA A 141 -17.90 8.00 16.71
C ALA A 141 -19.40 8.31 16.65
N ILE A 142 -20.22 7.26 16.69
CA ILE A 142 -21.67 7.42 16.72
C ILE A 142 -22.04 8.01 18.09
N THR A 143 -23.05 8.87 18.10
CA THR A 143 -23.54 9.46 19.33
C THR A 143 -24.11 8.37 20.24
N LYS A 144 -24.20 8.62 21.55
CA LYS A 144 -24.80 7.68 22.51
C LYS A 144 -26.19 7.19 22.05
N ASN A 145 -26.99 8.10 21.50
CA ASN A 145 -28.33 7.80 21.00
C ASN A 145 -28.31 6.84 19.79
N GLU A 146 -27.40 7.06 18.85
CA GLU A 146 -27.19 6.15 17.70
C GLU A 146 -26.68 4.77 18.16
N ALA A 147 -25.84 4.73 19.19
CA ALA A 147 -25.37 3.47 19.78
C ALA A 147 -26.49 2.69 20.47
N GLU A 148 -27.39 3.38 21.19
CA GLU A 148 -28.54 2.77 21.86
C GLU A 148 -29.57 2.22 20.86
N ILE A 149 -29.82 2.93 19.76
CA ILE A 149 -30.65 2.44 18.64
C ILE A 149 -30.04 1.19 18.02
N THR A 150 -28.75 1.23 17.67
CA THR A 150 -28.03 0.10 17.10
C THR A 150 -28.02 -1.11 18.04
N LEU A 151 -27.86 -0.88 19.35
CA LEU A 151 -27.90 -1.94 20.37
C LEU A 151 -29.29 -2.59 20.44
N THR A 152 -30.35 -1.80 20.32
CA THR A 152 -31.74 -2.30 20.32
C THR A 152 -32.00 -3.18 19.09
N GLU A 153 -31.51 -2.78 17.91
CA GLU A 153 -31.62 -3.57 16.68
C GLU A 153 -30.85 -4.89 16.73
N LEU A 154 -29.67 -4.93 17.35
CA LEU A 154 -28.85 -6.14 17.47
C LEU A 154 -29.41 -7.16 18.49
N LEU A 155 -30.25 -6.69 19.42
CA LEU A 155 -30.84 -7.51 20.48
C LEU A 155 -32.29 -7.94 20.15
N ALA A 156 -32.83 -7.52 19.01
CA ALA A 156 -34.14 -7.91 18.49
C ALA A 156 -34.06 -9.21 17.67
#